data_AF-A0AAV4TAT3-F1
#
_entry.id   AF-A0AAV4TAT3-F1
#
_cell.length_a   1.000
_cell.length_b   1.000
_cell.length_c   1.000
_cell.angle_alpha   90.00
_cell.angle_beta   90.00
_cell.angle_gamma   90.00
#
_symmetry.space_group_name_H-M   'P 1'
#
loop_
_entity.id
_entity.type
_entity.pdbx_description
1 polymer ?
#
loop_
_entity_poly.entity_id
_entity_poly.type
_entity_poly.pdbx_seq_one_letter_code
_entity_poly.pdbx_strand_id
1 'polypeptide(L)'
;MDTHSLNISVSIEKDEKTLTNATFFTSDLYEVPTSLVIILSCCYGTISLVSVVGNLSVLLIVAVSRRMRTVTNYFIANLAVADIVIGLFAIPFQFQAALLQKWVLPPFMCAFCPFVQVMSVNVSIFSLAAIALDRYRAVMHPIKAKTANGSAKWIILLIWIFSAMFGIPYAMALRVTLVYDPDTGDLTKPFCHNVGITGNLWKAYNYTLVCIQYIVPLCLISMVYMNIGIKLKDTPIPGNREGARDNTVLKNRRKVRFCIPCNVP
;
A
#
# COMPACT_ATOMS: atom_id res chain seq x y z
N MET A 1 46.15 15.72 51.30
CA MET A 1 45.45 15.36 50.04
C MET A 1 44.28 16.33 49.86
N ASP A 2 44.68 17.56 49.57
CA ASP A 2 44.11 18.59 48.70
C ASP A 2 42.62 18.52 48.37
N THR A 3 41.85 19.40 49.01
CA THR A 3 40.58 19.91 48.50
C THR A 3 40.74 21.41 48.29
N HIS A 4 41.12 21.82 47.08
CA HIS A 4 41.09 23.22 46.67
C HIS A 4 39.64 23.63 46.39
N SER A 5 39.02 24.30 47.36
CA SER A 5 37.85 25.15 47.17
C SER A 5 38.32 26.56 46.79
N LEU A 6 38.01 27.02 45.58
CA LEU A 6 38.15 28.42 45.18
C LEU A 6 36.75 29.05 45.12
N ASN A 7 36.45 29.82 46.17
CA ASN A 7 35.37 30.80 46.20
C ASN A 7 35.81 32.05 45.44
N ILE A 8 35.03 32.50 44.46
CA ILE A 8 35.09 33.88 43.98
C ILE A 8 33.67 34.44 44.02
N SER A 9 33.47 35.35 44.98
CA SER A 9 32.31 36.19 45.17
C SER A 9 32.21 37.25 44.07
N VAL A 10 31.06 37.34 43.40
CA VAL A 10 30.69 38.53 42.62
C VAL A 10 29.30 38.99 43.06
N SER A 11 29.32 40.07 43.83
CA SER A 11 28.34 41.12 44.08
C SER A 11 26.86 40.82 43.80
N ILE A 12 26.10 40.60 44.88
CA ILE A 12 24.64 40.81 44.91
C ILE A 12 24.40 42.30 45.15
N GLU A 13 23.97 43.03 44.12
CA GLU A 13 23.26 44.29 44.30
C GLU A 13 21.77 44.07 44.00
N LYS A 14 20.96 44.52 44.96
CA LYS A 14 19.50 44.37 45.03
C LYS A 14 18.81 44.95 43.79
N ASP A 15 17.88 44.20 43.22
CA ASP A 15 16.56 44.79 42.97
C ASP A 15 15.44 43.75 43.14
N GLU A 16 14.73 43.92 44.26
CA GLU A 16 13.53 43.21 44.66
C GLU A 16 12.33 43.78 43.89
N LYS A 17 12.24 43.53 42.58
CA LYS A 17 11.00 43.75 41.82
C LYS A 17 10.79 42.64 40.78
N THR A 18 9.72 41.89 41.02
CA THR A 18 8.99 41.03 40.06
C THR A 18 9.58 39.65 39.73
N LEU A 19 9.33 38.73 40.65
CA LEU A 19 8.93 37.34 40.44
C LEU A 19 7.81 37.20 39.37
N THR A 20 8.08 37.53 38.11
CA THR A 20 7.17 37.28 36.96
C THR A 20 7.88 37.14 35.61
N ASN A 21 9.21 36.97 35.57
CA ASN A 21 9.90 36.64 34.33
C ASN A 21 10.48 35.22 34.39
N ALA A 22 9.63 34.26 34.77
CA ALA A 22 9.75 32.93 34.19
C ALA A 22 9.32 33.07 32.72
N THR A 23 10.23 33.56 31.87
CA THR A 23 10.11 33.40 30.42
C THR A 23 10.11 31.91 30.16
N PHE A 24 8.90 31.35 30.12
CA PHE A 24 8.60 30.05 29.56
C PHE A 24 9.37 29.94 28.26
N PHE A 25 10.32 29.00 28.22
CA PHE A 25 10.97 28.56 26.99
C PHE A 25 9.88 28.00 26.06
N THR A 26 9.30 28.86 25.23
CA THR A 26 8.69 28.43 23.98
C THR A 26 9.80 28.47 22.95
N SER A 27 10.54 27.37 22.82
CA SER A 27 11.27 27.11 21.58
C SER A 27 10.28 27.29 20.45
N ASP A 28 10.52 28.23 19.54
CA ASP A 28 9.67 28.46 18.38
C ASP A 28 9.56 27.15 17.59
N LEU A 29 8.48 26.40 17.86
CA LEU A 29 8.04 25.34 16.97
C LEU A 29 7.76 26.04 15.64
N TYR A 30 8.26 25.46 14.55
CA TYR A 30 7.71 25.71 13.22
C TYR A 30 6.17 25.62 13.31
N GLU A 31 5.50 26.76 13.45
CA GLU A 31 4.05 26.82 13.62
C GLU A 31 3.43 26.57 12.25
N VAL A 32 3.28 25.29 11.93
CA VAL A 32 2.33 24.88 10.90
C VAL A 32 0.98 25.49 11.30
N PRO A 33 0.34 26.31 10.45
CA PRO A 33 -0.89 27.00 10.83
C PRO A 33 -1.91 25.97 11.32
N THR A 34 -2.51 26.21 12.48
CA THR A 34 -3.44 25.27 13.14
C THR A 34 -4.56 24.83 12.20
N SER A 35 -5.00 25.72 11.32
CA SER A 35 -5.96 25.40 10.26
C SER A 35 -5.49 24.29 9.33
N LEU A 36 -4.23 24.31 8.90
CA LEU A 36 -3.64 23.29 8.03
C LEU A 36 -3.52 21.96 8.77
N VAL A 37 -3.13 21.98 10.04
CA VAL A 37 -3.07 20.77 10.88
C VAL A 37 -4.44 20.12 11.01
N ILE A 38 -5.48 20.91 11.30
CA ILE A 38 -6.86 20.43 11.40
C ILE A 38 -7.32 19.83 10.06
N ILE A 39 -7.09 20.55 8.95
CA ILE A 39 -7.47 20.09 7.61
C ILE A 39 -6.78 18.77 7.27
N LEU A 40 -5.45 18.70 7.41
CA LEU A 40 -4.71 17.47 7.11
C LEU A 40 -5.13 16.33 8.03
N SER A 41 -5.39 16.58 9.31
CA SER A 41 -5.87 15.56 10.25
C SER A 41 -7.21 14.98 9.81
N CYS A 42 -8.16 15.84 9.41
CA CYS A 42 -9.44 15.39 8.88
C CYS A 42 -9.27 14.61 7.57
N CYS A 43 -8.41 15.06 6.65
CA CYS A 43 -8.15 14.38 5.39
C CYS A 43 -7.50 13.00 5.58
N TYR A 44 -6.38 12.92 6.31
CA TYR A 44 -5.70 11.64 6.56
C TYR A 44 -6.57 10.68 7.38
N GLY A 45 -7.32 11.18 8.36
CA GLY A 45 -8.26 10.37 9.15
C GLY A 45 -9.40 9.80 8.30
N THR A 46 -9.99 10.60 7.41
CA THR A 46 -11.06 10.13 6.51
C THR A 46 -10.53 9.15 5.46
N ILE A 47 -9.34 9.37 4.89
CA ILE A 47 -8.71 8.42 3.96
C ILE A 47 -8.45 7.08 4.65
N SER A 48 -7.88 7.10 5.87
CA SER A 48 -7.64 5.88 6.65
C SER A 48 -8.95 5.14 6.93
N LEU A 49 -9.99 5.84 7.39
CA LEU A 49 -11.30 5.25 7.68
C LEU A 49 -11.95 4.63 6.44
N VAL A 50 -12.00 5.37 5.34
CA VAL A 50 -12.58 4.89 4.08
C VAL A 50 -11.79 3.69 3.55
N SER A 51 -10.46 3.73 3.61
CA SER A 51 -9.61 2.60 3.21
C SER A 51 -9.95 1.34 4.01
N VAL A 52 -10.00 1.44 5.34
CA VAL A 52 -10.28 0.27 6.20
C VAL A 52 -11.68 -0.26 5.99
N VAL A 53 -12.70 0.61 6.04
CA VAL A 53 -14.12 0.19 5.93
C VAL A 53 -14.42 -0.35 4.53
N GLY A 54 -13.93 0.31 3.48
CA GLY A 54 -14.13 -0.11 2.10
C GLY A 54 -13.48 -1.46 1.82
N ASN A 55 -12.21 -1.63 2.18
CA ASN A 55 -11.50 -2.87 1.93
C ASN A 55 -12.00 -4.02 2.82
N LEU A 56 -12.43 -3.75 4.06
CA LEU A 56 -13.06 -4.75 4.90
C LEU A 56 -14.37 -5.26 4.28
N SER A 57 -15.17 -4.36 3.70
CA SER A 57 -16.40 -4.72 2.99
C SER A 57 -16.12 -5.63 1.80
N VAL A 58 -15.08 -5.33 1.01
CA VAL A 58 -14.63 -6.20 -0.09
C VAL A 58 -14.25 -7.59 0.42
N LEU A 59 -13.49 -7.67 1.51
CA LEU A 59 -13.09 -8.95 2.12
C LEU A 59 -14.31 -9.78 2.54
N LEU A 60 -15.30 -9.15 3.18
CA LEU A 60 -16.53 -9.80 3.62
C LEU A 60 -17.35 -10.35 2.45
N ILE A 61 -17.52 -9.56 1.38
CA ILE A 61 -18.26 -9.98 0.19
C ILE A 61 -17.61 -11.21 -0.46
N VAL A 62 -16.28 -11.21 -0.58
CA VAL A 62 -15.53 -12.35 -1.15
C VAL A 62 -15.61 -13.58 -0.24
N ALA A 63 -15.58 -13.40 1.08
CA ALA A 63 -15.64 -14.50 2.05
C ALA A 63 -17.02 -15.18 2.07
N VAL A 64 -18.11 -14.40 2.03
CA VAL A 64 -19.49 -14.91 2.12
C VAL A 64 -19.95 -15.57 0.82
N SER A 65 -19.57 -15.02 -0.34
CA SER A 65 -20.08 -15.50 -1.62
C SER A 65 -19.28 -16.68 -2.18
N ARG A 66 -19.85 -17.90 -2.10
CA ARG A 66 -19.24 -19.10 -2.74
C ARG A 66 -19.05 -18.96 -4.25
N ARG A 67 -19.93 -18.19 -4.92
CA ARG A 67 -19.85 -17.90 -6.36
C ARG A 67 -18.63 -17.03 -6.72
N MET A 68 -18.08 -16.31 -5.74
CA MET A 68 -16.91 -15.44 -5.90
C MET A 68 -15.57 -16.16 -5.63
N ARG A 69 -15.54 -17.49 -5.51
CA ARG A 69 -14.28 -18.25 -5.30
C ARG A 69 -13.48 -18.48 -6.59
N THR A 70 -13.16 -17.41 -7.29
CA THR A 70 -12.33 -17.42 -8.51
C THR A 70 -10.92 -16.94 -8.20
N VAL A 71 -9.95 -17.28 -9.07
CA VAL A 71 -8.54 -16.87 -8.93
C VAL A 71 -8.41 -15.35 -8.79
N THR A 72 -9.10 -14.58 -9.65
CA THR A 72 -9.07 -13.11 -9.58
C THR A 72 -9.58 -12.58 -8.24
N ASN A 73 -10.61 -13.19 -7.67
CA ASN A 73 -11.19 -12.71 -6.42
C ASN A 73 -10.29 -12.99 -5.20
N TYR A 74 -9.45 -14.03 -5.24
CA TYR A 74 -8.39 -14.20 -4.24
C TYR A 74 -7.36 -13.08 -4.30
N PHE A 75 -6.98 -12.61 -5.50
CA PHE A 75 -6.09 -11.45 -5.63
C PHE A 75 -6.76 -10.14 -5.19
N ILE A 76 -8.06 -9.97 -5.45
CA ILE A 76 -8.83 -8.82 -4.94
C ILE A 76 -8.87 -8.84 -3.41
N ALA A 77 -9.10 -9.99 -2.78
CA ALA A 77 -9.04 -10.11 -1.32
C ALA A 77 -7.63 -9.83 -0.79
N ASN A 78 -6.58 -10.26 -1.50
CA ASN A 78 -5.20 -9.97 -1.13
C ASN A 78 -4.89 -8.46 -1.17
N LEU A 79 -5.38 -7.76 -2.20
CA LEU A 79 -5.28 -6.31 -2.32
C LEU A 79 -5.98 -5.60 -1.16
N ALA A 80 -7.20 -6.04 -0.83
CA ALA A 80 -7.96 -5.50 0.30
C ALA A 80 -7.22 -5.66 1.64
N VAL A 81 -6.55 -6.79 1.88
CA VAL A 81 -5.72 -6.99 3.08
C VAL A 81 -4.56 -5.99 3.11
N ALA A 82 -3.84 -5.82 2.00
CA ALA A 82 -2.72 -4.88 1.92
C ALA A 82 -3.18 -3.42 2.16
N ASP A 83 -4.31 -3.01 1.61
CA ASP A 83 -4.83 -1.65 1.75
C ASP A 83 -5.37 -1.37 3.16
N ILE A 84 -5.95 -2.36 3.84
CA ILE A 84 -6.30 -2.26 5.28
C ILE A 84 -5.03 -2.03 6.11
N VAL A 85 -3.97 -2.80 5.84
CA VAL A 85 -2.69 -2.67 6.55
C VAL A 85 -2.08 -1.27 6.34
N ILE A 86 -2.12 -0.75 5.11
CA ILE A 86 -1.70 0.64 4.81
C ILE A 86 -2.57 1.64 5.59
N GLY A 87 -3.89 1.46 5.55
CA GLY A 87 -4.85 2.33 6.22
C GLY A 87 -4.64 2.42 7.73
N LEU A 88 -4.31 1.30 8.37
CA LEU A 88 -4.10 1.21 9.82
C LEU A 88 -2.71 1.69 10.27
N PHE A 89 -1.65 1.31 9.55
CA PHE A 89 -0.29 1.50 10.03
C PHE A 89 0.49 2.57 9.29
N ALA A 90 0.34 2.69 7.97
CA ALA A 90 1.17 3.60 7.18
C ALA A 90 0.62 5.04 7.19
N ILE A 91 -0.69 5.19 6.97
CA ILE A 91 -1.32 6.52 6.82
C ILE A 91 -1.24 7.35 8.12
N PRO A 92 -1.65 6.85 9.31
CA PRO A 92 -1.59 7.64 10.53
C PRO A 92 -0.15 7.96 10.94
N PHE A 93 0.77 7.06 10.62
CA PHE A 93 2.16 7.16 10.95
C PHE A 93 2.92 8.19 10.11
N GLN A 94 2.73 8.17 8.78
CA GLN A 94 3.31 9.18 7.90
C GLN A 94 2.77 10.57 8.25
N PHE A 95 1.48 10.66 8.56
CA PHE A 95 0.87 11.89 9.02
C PHE A 95 1.50 12.43 10.30
N GLN A 96 1.68 11.56 11.31
CA GLN A 96 2.35 11.91 12.56
C GLN A 96 3.78 12.40 12.34
N ALA A 97 4.56 11.67 11.53
CA ALA A 97 5.95 12.03 11.21
C ALA A 97 6.03 13.37 10.47
N ALA A 98 5.11 13.62 9.54
CA ALA A 98 5.04 14.86 8.77
C ALA A 98 4.63 16.07 9.61
N LEU A 99 3.70 15.91 10.56
CA LEU A 99 3.21 17.03 11.36
C LEU A 99 4.14 17.39 12.53
N LEU A 100 4.53 16.40 13.32
CA LEU A 100 5.21 16.70 14.58
C LEU A 100 6.70 16.99 14.38
N GLN A 101 7.29 16.56 13.26
CA GLN A 101 8.74 16.64 13.01
C GLN A 101 9.58 16.08 14.18
N LYS A 102 8.95 15.26 15.03
CA LYS A 102 9.55 14.56 16.17
C LYS A 102 8.90 13.18 16.30
N TRP A 103 9.68 12.26 16.82
CA TRP A 103 9.27 10.89 17.04
C TRP A 103 8.72 10.70 18.44
N VAL A 104 7.42 10.40 18.55
CA VAL A 104 6.74 10.22 19.85
C VAL A 104 6.15 8.81 20.05
N LEU A 105 6.31 7.93 19.08
CA LEU A 105 5.81 6.56 19.12
C LEU A 105 6.85 5.60 19.72
N PRO A 106 6.47 4.35 20.05
CA PRO A 106 7.44 3.33 20.45
C PRO A 106 8.58 3.19 19.42
N PRO A 107 9.85 3.04 19.85
CA PRO A 107 10.99 3.02 18.93
C PRO A 107 10.92 1.95 17.83
N PHE A 108 10.30 0.80 18.12
CA PHE A 108 10.16 -0.28 17.13
C PHE A 108 9.30 0.12 15.93
N MET A 109 8.34 1.05 16.10
CA MET A 109 7.46 1.50 15.03
C MET A 109 8.22 2.27 13.93
N CYS A 110 9.41 2.81 14.24
CA CYS A 110 10.27 3.55 13.28
C CYS A 110 10.75 2.67 12.15
N ALA A 111 11.10 1.42 12.46
CA ALA A 111 11.44 0.42 11.46
C ALA A 111 10.20 -0.28 10.91
N PHE A 112 9.23 -0.61 11.78
CA PHE A 112 8.09 -1.44 11.43
C PHE A 112 7.11 -0.78 10.47
N CYS A 113 6.69 0.47 10.71
CA CYS A 113 5.65 1.09 9.87
C CYS A 113 6.13 1.32 8.43
N PRO A 114 7.34 1.86 8.17
CA PRO A 114 7.86 1.98 6.81
C PRO A 114 8.12 0.62 6.13
N PHE A 115 8.58 -0.39 6.88
CA PHE A 115 8.69 -1.76 6.38
C PHE A 115 7.35 -2.30 5.89
N VAL A 116 6.32 -2.20 6.74
CA VAL A 116 4.96 -2.66 6.43
C VAL A 116 4.37 -1.88 5.26
N GLN A 117 4.64 -0.58 5.17
CA GLN A 117 4.21 0.26 4.05
C GLN A 117 4.81 -0.24 2.73
N VAL A 118 6.13 -0.39 2.65
CA VAL A 118 6.81 -0.87 1.43
C VAL A 118 6.34 -2.27 1.05
N MET A 119 6.24 -3.17 2.04
CA MET A 119 5.72 -4.52 1.82
C MET A 119 4.30 -4.46 1.25
N SER A 120 3.38 -3.70 1.85
CA SER A 120 1.98 -3.65 1.42
C SER A 120 1.81 -3.03 0.04
N VAL A 121 2.55 -1.95 -0.26
CA VAL A 121 2.57 -1.34 -1.60
C VAL A 121 3.04 -2.35 -2.66
N ASN A 122 4.12 -3.09 -2.38
CA ASN A 122 4.60 -4.14 -3.28
C ASN A 122 3.58 -5.27 -3.45
N VAL A 123 2.91 -5.69 -2.37
CA VAL A 123 1.84 -6.71 -2.43
C VAL A 123 0.71 -6.23 -3.33
N SER A 124 0.27 -4.99 -3.20
CA SER A 124 -0.80 -4.41 -4.04
C SER A 124 -0.42 -4.41 -5.52
N ILE A 125 0.78 -3.93 -5.84
CA ILE A 125 1.28 -3.82 -7.21
C ILE A 125 1.46 -5.19 -7.87
N PHE A 126 2.09 -6.14 -7.19
CA PHE A 126 2.25 -7.49 -7.73
C PHE A 126 0.92 -8.22 -7.86
N SER A 127 -0.06 -7.94 -6.98
CA SER A 127 -1.42 -8.46 -7.12
C SER A 127 -2.13 -7.89 -8.34
N LEU A 128 -2.00 -6.59 -8.62
CA LEU A 128 -2.54 -5.96 -9.82
C LEU A 128 -1.93 -6.54 -11.10
N ALA A 129 -0.61 -6.76 -11.11
CA ALA A 129 0.07 -7.44 -12.21
C ALA A 129 -0.44 -8.88 -12.41
N ALA A 130 -0.62 -9.63 -11.31
CA ALA A 130 -1.17 -10.98 -11.37
C ALA A 130 -2.60 -11.01 -11.90
N ILE A 131 -3.44 -10.05 -11.49
CA ILE A 131 -4.80 -9.86 -12.02
C ILE A 131 -4.75 -9.58 -13.53
N ALA A 132 -3.90 -8.67 -13.98
CA ALA A 132 -3.76 -8.35 -15.40
C ALA A 132 -3.36 -9.59 -16.21
N LEU A 133 -2.38 -10.39 -15.72
CA LEU A 133 -1.95 -11.61 -16.36
C LEU A 133 -3.02 -12.72 -16.37
N ASP A 134 -3.80 -12.84 -15.29
CA ASP A 134 -4.94 -13.76 -15.22
C ASP A 134 -5.98 -13.39 -16.29
N ARG A 135 -6.30 -12.10 -16.43
CA ARG A 135 -7.20 -11.59 -17.47
C ARG A 135 -6.65 -11.80 -18.88
N TYR A 136 -5.36 -11.56 -19.09
CA TYR A 136 -4.70 -11.82 -20.36
C TYR A 136 -4.84 -13.28 -20.77
N ARG A 137 -4.54 -14.21 -19.86
CA ARG A 137 -4.65 -15.65 -20.12
C ARG A 137 -6.09 -16.05 -20.41
N ALA A 138 -7.06 -15.52 -19.66
CA ALA A 138 -8.48 -15.78 -19.87
C ALA A 138 -8.98 -15.36 -21.26
N VAL A 139 -8.54 -14.19 -21.74
CA VAL A 139 -8.97 -13.66 -23.05
C VAL A 139 -8.21 -14.32 -24.21
N MET A 140 -6.89 -14.48 -24.10
CA MET A 140 -6.05 -14.97 -25.19
C MET A 140 -6.10 -16.50 -25.35
N HIS A 141 -6.31 -17.24 -24.25
CA HIS A 141 -6.25 -18.70 -24.22
C HIS A 141 -7.46 -19.32 -23.50
N PRO A 142 -8.70 -19.10 -23.97
CA PRO A 142 -9.93 -19.46 -23.25
C PRO A 142 -10.05 -20.95 -22.90
N ILE A 143 -9.49 -21.85 -23.72
CA ILE A 143 -9.54 -23.30 -23.51
C ILE A 143 -8.51 -23.78 -22.47
N LYS A 144 -7.40 -23.04 -22.28
CA LYS A 144 -6.33 -23.35 -21.31
C LYS A 144 -6.42 -22.52 -20.02
N ALA A 145 -7.33 -21.54 -19.96
CA ALA A 145 -7.39 -20.52 -18.91
C ALA A 145 -7.99 -20.98 -17.57
N LYS A 146 -8.31 -22.26 -17.39
CA LYS A 146 -8.71 -22.78 -16.08
C LYS A 146 -7.46 -22.94 -15.21
N THR A 147 -6.94 -21.81 -14.72
CA THR A 147 -5.94 -21.79 -13.65
C THR A 147 -6.53 -22.50 -12.44
N ALA A 148 -5.88 -23.58 -11.98
CA ALA A 148 -6.32 -24.28 -10.79
C ALA A 148 -6.22 -23.34 -9.58
N ASN A 149 -7.26 -23.25 -8.75
CA ASN A 149 -7.31 -22.38 -7.57
C ASN A 149 -6.12 -22.57 -6.61
N GLY A 150 -5.47 -23.73 -6.63
CA GLY A 150 -4.24 -23.99 -5.87
C GLY A 150 -3.05 -23.11 -6.28
N SER A 151 -2.91 -22.80 -7.56
CA SER A 151 -1.82 -21.95 -8.06
C SER A 151 -1.93 -20.50 -7.56
N ALA A 152 -3.16 -19.98 -7.37
CA ALA A 152 -3.38 -18.61 -6.89
C ALA A 152 -2.86 -18.40 -5.46
N LYS A 153 -3.09 -19.36 -4.56
CA LYS A 153 -2.61 -19.30 -3.18
C LYS A 153 -1.08 -19.29 -3.11
N TRP A 154 -0.43 -20.13 -3.93
CA TRP A 154 1.03 -20.14 -4.04
C TRP A 154 1.58 -18.82 -4.59
N ILE A 155 0.93 -18.24 -5.61
CA ILE A 155 1.34 -16.92 -6.13
C ILE A 155 1.20 -15.84 -5.05
N ILE A 156 0.11 -15.84 -4.28
CA ILE A 156 -0.07 -14.88 -3.18
C ILE A 156 1.06 -15.04 -2.15
N LEU A 157 1.37 -16.26 -1.73
CA LEU A 157 2.47 -16.50 -0.79
C LEU A 157 3.81 -15.95 -1.32
N LEU A 158 4.12 -16.21 -2.59
CA LEU A 158 5.33 -15.68 -3.23
C LEU A 158 5.33 -14.16 -3.26
N ILE A 159 4.20 -13.53 -3.58
CA ILE A 159 4.04 -12.07 -3.55
C ILE A 159 4.41 -11.53 -2.16
N TRP A 160 3.89 -12.12 -1.09
CA TRP A 160 4.20 -11.67 0.27
C TRP A 160 5.70 -11.81 0.61
N ILE A 161 6.31 -12.94 0.25
CA ILE A 161 7.75 -13.17 0.50
C ILE A 161 8.61 -12.16 -0.26
N PHE A 162 8.37 -11.96 -1.56
CA PHE A 162 9.13 -11.00 -2.36
C PHE A 162 8.91 -9.57 -1.86
N SER A 163 7.66 -9.19 -1.58
CA SER A 163 7.32 -7.86 -1.05
C SER A 163 8.00 -7.58 0.29
N ALA A 164 8.02 -8.55 1.20
CA ALA A 164 8.71 -8.43 2.48
C ALA A 164 10.22 -8.29 2.29
N MET A 165 10.81 -9.08 1.40
CA MET A 165 12.24 -9.00 1.05
C MET A 165 12.63 -7.58 0.59
N PHE A 166 11.82 -6.95 -0.26
CA PHE A 166 12.05 -5.56 -0.68
C PHE A 166 11.90 -4.56 0.47
N GLY A 167 11.12 -4.84 1.51
CA GLY A 167 10.96 -4.00 2.68
C GLY A 167 12.10 -4.10 3.70
N ILE A 168 12.88 -5.20 3.70
CA ILE A 168 13.94 -5.46 4.70
C ILE A 168 14.91 -4.27 4.87
N PRO A 169 15.40 -3.61 3.80
CA PRO A 169 16.30 -2.47 3.96
C PRO A 169 15.72 -1.34 4.81
N TYR A 170 14.41 -1.06 4.72
CA TYR A 170 13.76 -0.09 5.62
C TYR A 170 13.79 -0.54 7.09
N ALA A 171 13.52 -1.83 7.35
CA ALA A 171 13.57 -2.38 8.70
C ALA A 171 14.98 -2.35 9.30
N MET A 172 16.02 -2.52 8.48
CA MET A 172 17.41 -2.45 8.91
C MET A 172 17.92 -1.02 9.06
N ALA A 173 17.55 -0.13 8.14
CA ALA A 173 18.06 1.23 8.03
C ALA A 173 17.54 2.18 9.11
N LEU A 174 16.24 2.12 9.41
CA LEU A 174 15.56 3.15 10.20
C LEU A 174 15.70 2.92 11.69
N ARG A 175 16.17 3.93 12.42
CA ARG A 175 16.25 3.95 13.87
C ARG A 175 15.82 5.30 14.41
N VAL A 176 15.42 5.32 15.67
CA VAL A 176 15.15 6.55 16.41
C VAL A 176 16.46 7.03 17.03
N THR A 177 16.86 8.24 16.70
CA THR A 177 18.05 8.89 17.27
C THR A 177 17.73 10.34 17.62
N LEU A 178 18.48 10.92 18.56
CA LEU A 178 18.36 12.33 18.91
C LEU A 178 19.07 13.16 17.84
N VAL A 179 18.40 14.16 17.30
CA VAL A 179 18.95 15.08 16.31
C VAL A 179 19.44 16.34 17.01
N TYR A 180 20.61 16.81 16.56
CA TYR A 180 21.24 18.04 17.02
C TYR A 180 20.47 19.25 16.50
N ASP A 181 20.20 20.20 17.39
CA ASP A 181 19.59 21.47 17.06
C ASP A 181 20.69 22.53 16.85
N PRO A 182 20.88 23.01 15.60
CA PRO A 182 21.96 23.94 15.28
C PRO A 182 21.82 25.30 15.97
N ASP A 183 20.62 25.67 16.42
CA ASP A 183 20.36 26.98 17.03
C ASP A 183 20.64 26.99 18.53
N THR A 184 20.42 25.85 19.21
CA THR A 184 20.60 25.73 20.67
C THR A 184 21.88 24.99 21.08
N GLY A 185 22.51 24.27 20.16
CA GLY A 185 23.72 23.51 20.44
C GLY A 185 23.51 22.22 21.23
N ASP A 186 22.25 21.84 21.47
CA ASP A 186 21.86 20.69 22.28
C ASP A 186 21.16 19.60 21.45
N LEU A 187 21.20 18.37 21.97
CA LEU A 187 20.42 17.26 21.46
C LEU A 187 18.97 17.40 21.97
N THR A 188 18.05 17.85 21.10
CA THR A 188 16.72 18.27 21.58
C THR A 188 15.58 17.35 21.16
N LYS A 189 15.64 16.66 20.01
CA LYS A 189 14.45 16.01 19.43
C LYS A 189 14.71 14.59 18.91
N PRO A 190 13.93 13.57 19.35
CA PRO A 190 14.00 12.23 18.78
C PRO A 190 13.44 12.25 17.35
N PHE A 191 14.14 11.64 16.41
CA PHE A 191 13.75 11.56 15.01
C PHE A 191 13.99 10.16 14.44
N CYS A 192 13.11 9.71 13.56
CA CYS A 192 13.26 8.44 12.86
C CYS A 192 13.94 8.68 11.51
N HIS A 193 15.19 8.24 11.35
CA HIS A 193 15.90 8.37 10.08
C HIS A 193 16.80 7.17 9.76
N ASN A 194 17.29 7.14 8.53
CA ASN A 194 18.21 6.12 8.05
C ASN A 194 19.60 6.32 8.68
N VAL A 195 19.98 5.38 9.54
CA VAL A 195 21.32 5.28 10.12
C VAL A 195 22.06 4.03 9.66
N GLY A 196 21.33 3.02 9.18
CA GLY A 196 21.90 1.71 8.85
C GLY A 196 22.50 1.60 7.45
N ILE A 197 22.25 2.57 6.56
CA ILE A 197 22.66 2.50 5.14
C ILE A 197 23.31 3.82 4.71
N THR A 198 24.39 3.74 3.94
CA THR A 198 25.07 4.94 3.39
C THR A 198 24.15 5.74 2.47
N GLY A 199 24.31 7.08 2.45
CA GLY A 199 23.40 7.97 1.74
C GLY A 199 23.24 7.66 0.24
N ASN A 200 24.33 7.29 -0.45
CA ASN A 200 24.28 6.94 -1.87
C ASN A 200 23.54 5.62 -2.12
N LEU A 201 23.77 4.61 -1.29
CA LEU A 201 23.07 3.33 -1.38
C LEU A 201 21.58 3.49 -1.04
N TRP A 202 21.26 4.31 -0.03
CA TRP A 202 19.88 4.63 0.32
C TRP A 202 19.15 5.31 -0.83
N LYS A 203 19.77 6.30 -1.48
CA LYS A 203 19.21 6.97 -2.67
C LYS A 203 19.01 5.98 -3.81
N ALA A 204 20.03 5.18 -4.15
CA ALA A 204 19.96 4.18 -5.21
C ALA A 204 18.86 3.13 -4.97
N TYR A 205 18.72 2.67 -3.73
CA TYR A 205 17.64 1.77 -3.31
C TYR A 205 16.26 2.40 -3.48
N ASN A 206 16.07 3.64 -3.03
CA ASN A 206 14.79 4.34 -3.20
C ASN A 206 14.44 4.57 -4.69
N TYR A 207 15.41 4.93 -5.54
CA TYR A 207 15.18 5.00 -6.98
C TYR A 207 14.79 3.64 -7.57
N THR A 208 15.44 2.58 -7.11
CA THR A 208 15.12 1.20 -7.55
C THR A 208 13.70 0.81 -7.13
N LEU A 209 13.28 1.14 -5.91
CA LEU A 209 11.90 0.93 -5.47
C LEU A 209 10.91 1.69 -6.35
N VAL A 210 11.16 2.96 -6.67
CA VAL A 210 10.29 3.73 -7.57
C VAL A 210 10.18 3.08 -8.94
N CYS A 211 11.29 2.63 -9.53
CA CYS A 211 11.26 1.92 -10.82
C CYS A 211 10.43 0.63 -10.75
N ILE A 212 10.61 -0.17 -9.70
CA ILE A 212 9.89 -1.44 -9.49
C ILE A 212 8.41 -1.20 -9.16
N GLN A 213 8.08 -0.14 -8.43
CA GLN A 213 6.72 0.12 -7.96
C GLN A 213 5.86 0.91 -8.95
N TYR A 214 6.47 1.75 -9.78
CA TYR A 214 5.74 2.58 -10.75
C TYR A 214 6.00 2.17 -12.19
N ILE A 215 7.25 2.21 -12.64
CA ILE A 215 7.57 2.10 -14.07
C ILE A 215 7.26 0.69 -14.59
N VAL A 216 7.85 -0.33 -13.97
CA VAL A 216 7.69 -1.73 -14.41
C VAL A 216 6.21 -2.18 -14.41
N PRO A 217 5.42 -1.94 -13.34
CA PRO A 217 4.03 -2.35 -13.30
C PRO A 217 3.17 -1.57 -14.28
N LEU A 218 3.37 -0.26 -14.44
CA LEU A 218 2.63 0.53 -15.41
C LEU A 218 2.87 0.03 -16.83
N CYS A 219 4.13 -0.23 -17.21
CA CYS A 219 4.45 -0.80 -18.51
C CYS A 219 3.79 -2.16 -18.71
N LEU A 220 3.94 -3.07 -17.75
CA LEU A 220 3.37 -4.42 -17.83
C LEU A 220 1.85 -4.41 -17.92
N ILE A 221 1.18 -3.69 -17.03
CA ILE A 221 -0.29 -3.58 -17.01
C ILE A 221 -0.78 -2.95 -18.31
N SER A 222 -0.16 -1.87 -18.76
CA SER A 222 -0.52 -1.20 -20.01
C SER A 222 -0.37 -2.13 -21.21
N MET A 223 0.78 -2.80 -21.36
CA MET A 223 1.01 -3.75 -22.46
C MET A 223 -0.03 -4.87 -22.47
N VAL A 224 -0.34 -5.43 -21.30
CA VAL A 224 -1.33 -6.50 -21.16
C VAL A 224 -2.72 -6.03 -21.58
N TYR A 225 -3.19 -4.89 -21.06
CA TYR A 225 -4.51 -4.38 -21.39
C TYR A 225 -4.63 -3.89 -22.83
N MET A 226 -3.55 -3.35 -23.42
CA MET A 226 -3.51 -3.00 -24.84
C MET A 226 -3.67 -4.25 -25.72
N ASN A 227 -2.97 -5.35 -25.42
CA ASN A 227 -3.11 -6.60 -26.16
C ASN A 227 -4.52 -7.19 -26.03
N ILE A 228 -5.12 -7.12 -24.84
CA ILE A 228 -6.53 -7.52 -24.63
C ILE A 228 -7.46 -6.67 -25.49
N GLY A 229 -7.26 -5.34 -25.51
CA GLY A 229 -8.04 -4.41 -26.29
C GLY A 229 -8.00 -4.70 -27.79
N ILE A 230 -6.81 -4.97 -28.34
CA ILE A 230 -6.63 -5.35 -29.75
C ILE A 230 -7.38 -6.66 -30.04
N LYS A 231 -7.19 -7.69 -29.21
CA LYS A 231 -7.85 -8.99 -29.41
C LYS A 231 -9.37 -8.89 -29.39
N LEU A 232 -9.92 -8.08 -28.50
CA LEU A 232 -11.36 -7.88 -28.37
C LEU A 232 -11.95 -7.12 -29.56
N LYS A 233 -11.21 -6.20 -30.20
CA LYS A 233 -11.65 -5.54 -31.44
C LYS A 233 -11.81 -6.52 -32.59
N ASP A 234 -10.90 -7.49 -32.70
CA ASP A 234 -10.93 -8.49 -33.78
C ASP A 234 -11.93 -9.62 -33.52
N THR A 235 -12.50 -9.70 -32.32
CA THR A 235 -13.44 -10.77 -31.96
C THR A 235 -14.87 -10.31 -32.24
N PRO A 236 -15.62 -10.97 -33.16
CA PRO A 236 -17.00 -10.59 -33.42
C PRO A 236 -17.86 -10.72 -32.15
N ILE A 237 -18.68 -9.70 -31.90
CA ILE A 237 -19.53 -9.58 -30.71
C ILE A 237 -20.34 -10.88 -30.52
N PRO A 238 -20.35 -11.50 -29.32
CA PRO A 238 -20.98 -12.80 -29.06
C PRO A 238 -22.45 -12.93 -29.50
N GLY A 239 -23.16 -11.82 -29.71
CA GLY A 239 -24.55 -11.80 -30.18
C GLY A 239 -24.76 -12.41 -31.57
N ASN A 240 -23.75 -12.47 -32.45
CA ASN A 240 -23.93 -13.04 -33.79
C ASN A 240 -23.84 -14.59 -33.80
N ARG A 241 -23.19 -15.18 -32.79
CA ARG A 241 -23.02 -16.64 -32.70
C ARG A 241 -24.20 -17.34 -32.04
N GLU A 242 -24.92 -16.68 -31.14
CA GLU A 242 -26.15 -17.22 -30.56
C GLU A 242 -27.24 -17.33 -31.63
N GLY A 243 -27.47 -16.30 -32.45
CA GLY A 243 -28.44 -16.38 -33.56
C GLY A 243 -28.09 -17.44 -34.62
N ALA A 244 -26.81 -17.58 -34.98
CA ALA A 244 -26.37 -18.59 -35.94
C ALA A 244 -26.41 -20.02 -35.37
N ARG A 245 -26.04 -20.20 -34.09
CA ARG A 245 -26.11 -21.49 -33.40
C ARG A 245 -27.56 -21.89 -33.12
N ASP A 246 -28.41 -20.96 -32.72
CA ASP A 246 -29.85 -21.19 -32.55
C ASP A 246 -30.53 -21.50 -33.87
N ASN A 247 -30.18 -20.81 -34.96
CA ASN A 247 -30.68 -21.17 -36.30
C ASN A 247 -30.24 -22.56 -36.74
N THR A 248 -29.02 -22.98 -36.38
CA THR A 248 -28.51 -24.33 -36.67
C THR A 248 -29.22 -25.39 -35.82
N VAL A 249 -29.45 -25.11 -34.53
CA VAL A 249 -30.22 -25.97 -33.63
C VAL A 249 -31.67 -26.08 -34.08
N LEU A 250 -32.30 -24.97 -34.53
CA LEU A 250 -33.64 -24.95 -35.10
C LEU A 250 -33.72 -25.72 -36.42
N LYS A 251 -32.75 -25.58 -37.32
CA LYS A 251 -32.66 -26.38 -38.56
C LYS A 251 -32.55 -27.87 -38.26
N ASN A 252 -31.71 -28.24 -37.29
CA ASN A 252 -31.56 -29.63 -36.89
C ASN A 252 -32.83 -30.18 -36.20
N ARG A 253 -33.51 -29.38 -35.37
CA ARG A 253 -34.83 -29.75 -34.81
C ARG A 253 -35.90 -29.96 -35.90
N ARG A 254 -35.89 -29.16 -36.98
CA ARG A 254 -36.80 -29.36 -38.13
C ARG A 254 -36.48 -30.64 -38.92
N LYS A 255 -35.19 -30.99 -39.08
CA LYS A 255 -34.78 -32.26 -39.71
C LYS A 255 -35.21 -33.47 -38.89
N VAL A 256 -35.04 -33.43 -37.57
CA VAL A 256 -35.44 -34.54 -36.68
C VAL A 256 -36.96 -34.75 -36.68
N ARG A 257 -37.76 -33.67 -36.81
CA ARG A 257 -39.23 -33.77 -36.94
C ARG A 257 -39.69 -34.46 -38.23
N PHE A 258 -38.88 -34.43 -39.29
CA PHE A 258 -39.16 -35.12 -40.56
C PHE A 258 -38.75 -36.60 -40.56
N CYS A 259 -38.07 -37.08 -39.51
CA CYS A 259 -37.62 -38.47 -39.38
C CYS A 259 -38.45 -39.30 -38.40
N ILE A 260 -39.61 -38.83 -37.96
CA ILE A 260 -40.58 -39.67 -37.23
C ILE A 260 -41.58 -40.20 -38.27
N PRO A 261 -41.45 -41.45 -38.76
CA PRO A 261 -42.52 -42.05 -39.51
C PRO A 261 -43.70 -42.25 -38.56
N CYS A 262 -44.86 -41.69 -38.90
CA CYS A 262 -46.13 -42.07 -38.31
C CYS A 262 -46.30 -43.59 -38.52
N ASN A 263 -46.02 -44.39 -37.49
CA ASN A 263 -46.45 -45.77 -37.48
C ASN A 263 -47.75 -45.83 -36.67
N VAL A 264 -48.86 -45.78 -37.42
CA VAL A 264 -50.22 -46.00 -36.93
C VAL A 264 -50.50 -47.50 -37.05
N PRO A 265 -50.99 -48.12 -35.98
CA PRO A 265 -52.04 -49.11 -36.09
C PRO A 265 -53.38 -48.56 -35.56
#